data_AF-A0A2P4SAG7-F1
#
_entry.id   AF-A0A2P4SAG7-F1
#
_cell.length_a   1.000
_cell.length_b   1.000
_cell.length_c   1.000
_cell.angle_alpha   90.00
_cell.angle_beta   90.00
_cell.angle_gamma   90.00
#
_symmetry.space_group_name_H-M   'P 1'
#
loop_
_entity.id
_entity.type
_entity.pdbx_description
1 polymer ?
#
loop_
_entity_poly.entity_id
_entity_poly.type
_entity_poly.pdbx_seq_one_letter_code
_entity_poly.pdbx_strand_id
1 'polypeptide(L)'
;MQWARDEFEGLFQLPAESVNRFLGELPEEPLRWEGLVVPGEVRRSLQERPRDWGDCVRWARWHWQLRYHNSIAQLLHDVPPSHDTHLAYVEAAAHLLAHTYRLPSCGDRVATRDVLCHTVLPPFVPKDGRYVPTVEGMEEVEEALEPGQLLELVQELVQWKRELGGGMEAMDPIHYDKDDDLHLSFITAASNLRAENYSIPPADRLTSQRIAGRIVPAIITTTAAVAALACLEVYKLVWRCRDLQCYRNSNLFLSECLLFRIQPLPAPTYRYRGKEWSCWDRLEVRAIGEDGQAMTVRELLAWLQEEHGWTVTKLLRGSTMLYDGEEDEEMQAQQQAQRLSDGVERSAEPQQLELQYVCAGDELEDACPPLLCTLP
;
A
#
# COMPACT_ATOMS: atom_id res chain seq x y z
N MET A 1 8.84 -12.89 5.78
CA MET A 1 7.45 -12.84 6.31
C MET A 1 6.52 -12.10 5.39
N GLN A 2 6.74 -10.80 5.11
CA GLN A 2 5.88 -10.03 4.20
C GLN A 2 5.74 -10.71 2.83
N TRP A 3 6.86 -11.10 2.19
CA TRP A 3 6.80 -11.87 0.93
C TRP A 3 5.91 -13.13 1.00
N ALA A 4 5.93 -13.87 2.11
CA ALA A 4 5.12 -15.08 2.22
C ALA A 4 3.63 -14.76 2.36
N ARG A 5 3.28 -13.58 2.91
CA ARG A 5 1.92 -13.07 2.99
C ARG A 5 1.42 -12.64 1.62
N ASP A 6 2.25 -11.92 0.87
CA ASP A 6 1.95 -11.52 -0.51
C ASP A 6 1.79 -12.76 -1.41
N GLU A 7 2.62 -13.78 -1.20
CA GLU A 7 2.52 -15.06 -1.91
C GLU A 7 1.23 -15.83 -1.53
N PHE A 8 0.81 -15.81 -0.26
CA PHE A 8 -0.46 -16.42 0.15
C PHE A 8 -1.65 -15.76 -0.55
N GLU A 9 -1.69 -14.43 -0.56
CA GLU A 9 -2.73 -13.64 -1.23
C GLU A 9 -2.74 -13.91 -2.75
N GLY A 10 -1.57 -13.92 -3.38
CA GLY A 10 -1.41 -14.20 -4.82
C GLY A 10 -1.73 -15.63 -5.25
N LEU A 11 -1.79 -16.60 -4.33
CA LEU A 11 -2.11 -18.00 -4.65
C LEU A 11 -3.56 -18.36 -4.35
N PHE A 12 -4.11 -17.88 -3.23
CA PHE A 12 -5.37 -18.38 -2.69
C PHE A 12 -6.50 -17.33 -2.66
N GLN A 13 -6.18 -16.04 -2.80
CA GLN A 13 -7.17 -14.97 -2.79
C GLN A 13 -7.37 -14.39 -4.19
N LEU A 14 -6.34 -13.75 -4.76
CA LEU A 14 -6.46 -13.01 -6.01
C LEU A 14 -6.92 -13.88 -7.19
N PRO A 15 -6.38 -15.10 -7.41
CA PRO A 15 -6.84 -15.95 -8.51
C PRO A 15 -8.31 -16.36 -8.39
N ALA A 16 -8.79 -16.61 -7.17
CA ALA A 16 -10.17 -16.98 -6.91
C ALA A 16 -11.12 -15.79 -7.16
N GLU A 17 -10.76 -14.59 -6.68
CA GLU A 17 -11.50 -13.36 -6.94
C GLU A 17 -11.54 -13.04 -8.44
N SER A 18 -10.40 -13.14 -9.13
CA SER A 18 -10.27 -12.95 -10.58
C SER A 18 -11.18 -13.91 -11.36
N VAL A 19 -11.19 -15.20 -11.02
CA VAL A 19 -12.06 -16.21 -11.66
C VAL A 19 -13.54 -15.93 -11.36
N ASN A 20 -13.89 -15.60 -10.11
CA ASN A 20 -15.27 -15.31 -9.74
C ASN A 20 -15.83 -14.07 -10.45
N ARG A 21 -15.03 -13.00 -10.54
CA ARG A 21 -15.39 -11.80 -11.31
C ARG A 21 -15.59 -12.12 -12.79
N PHE A 22 -14.73 -12.98 -13.35
CA PHE A 22 -14.88 -13.48 -14.72
C PHE A 22 -16.16 -14.29 -14.93
N LEU A 23 -16.53 -15.15 -13.98
CA LEU A 23 -17.75 -15.96 -14.07
C LEU A 23 -19.02 -15.13 -13.86
N GLY A 24 -19.04 -14.24 -12.86
CA GLY A 24 -20.24 -13.54 -12.39
C GLY A 24 -20.47 -12.16 -12.99
N GLU A 25 -19.46 -11.29 -13.03
CA GLU A 25 -19.64 -9.85 -13.21
C GLU A 25 -19.26 -9.33 -14.61
N LEU A 26 -18.42 -10.05 -15.35
CA LEU A 26 -17.94 -9.56 -16.63
C LEU A 26 -18.96 -9.74 -17.78
N PRO A 27 -19.32 -8.65 -18.50
CA PRO A 27 -20.14 -8.71 -19.70
C PRO A 27 -19.40 -9.45 -20.82
N GLU A 28 -20.14 -10.00 -21.78
CA GLU A 28 -19.57 -10.74 -22.94
C GLU A 28 -18.66 -9.87 -23.83
N GLU A 29 -18.62 -8.55 -23.63
CA GLU A 29 -17.84 -7.58 -24.39
C GLU A 29 -16.41 -7.42 -23.84
N PRO A 30 -15.35 -7.82 -24.60
CA PRO A 30 -13.94 -7.75 -24.22
C PRO A 30 -13.42 -6.37 -23.77
N LEU A 31 -13.91 -5.31 -24.41
CA LEU A 31 -13.44 -3.93 -24.22
C LEU A 31 -13.72 -3.37 -22.82
N ARG A 32 -14.60 -4.02 -22.05
CA ARG A 32 -14.96 -3.60 -20.70
C ARG A 32 -14.15 -4.31 -19.61
N TRP A 33 -13.13 -5.10 -19.98
CA TRP A 33 -12.34 -5.89 -19.04
C TRP A 33 -11.05 -5.17 -18.59
N GLU A 34 -10.73 -4.04 -19.20
CA GLU A 34 -9.51 -3.26 -18.90
C GLU A 34 -9.46 -2.86 -17.41
N GLY A 35 -8.39 -3.28 -16.73
CA GLY A 35 -8.15 -3.01 -15.30
C GLY A 35 -8.99 -3.85 -14.33
N LEU A 36 -9.89 -4.72 -14.82
CA LEU A 36 -10.83 -5.47 -13.98
C LEU A 36 -10.41 -6.92 -13.73
N VAL A 37 -9.67 -7.58 -14.63
CA VAL A 37 -9.23 -8.98 -14.47
C VAL A 37 -7.88 -9.16 -15.15
N VAL A 38 -6.99 -10.00 -14.60
CA VAL A 38 -5.76 -10.44 -15.27
C VAL A 38 -6.07 -11.69 -16.10
N PRO A 39 -6.24 -11.60 -17.43
CA PRO A 39 -6.77 -12.72 -18.22
C PRO A 39 -5.82 -13.93 -18.24
N GLY A 40 -4.51 -13.70 -18.10
CA GLY A 40 -3.52 -14.76 -17.99
C GLY A 40 -3.64 -15.59 -16.71
N GLU A 41 -3.98 -14.94 -15.59
CA GLU A 41 -4.18 -15.59 -14.29
C GLU A 41 -5.46 -16.44 -14.29
N VAL A 42 -6.55 -15.92 -14.87
CA VAL A 42 -7.80 -16.67 -15.03
C VAL A 42 -7.58 -17.90 -15.91
N ARG A 43 -6.94 -17.75 -17.07
CA ARG A 43 -6.65 -18.90 -17.95
C ARG A 43 -5.85 -19.98 -17.23
N ARG A 44 -4.78 -19.61 -16.52
CA ARG A 44 -3.95 -20.56 -15.77
C ARG A 44 -4.77 -21.29 -14.70
N SER A 45 -5.55 -20.55 -13.92
CA SER A 45 -6.41 -21.10 -12.86
C SER A 45 -7.46 -22.08 -13.38
N LEU A 46 -8.01 -21.81 -14.58
CA LEU A 46 -8.96 -22.70 -15.23
C LEU A 46 -8.30 -23.95 -15.84
N GLN A 47 -7.11 -23.81 -16.43
CA GLN A 47 -6.34 -24.92 -17.02
C GLN A 47 -5.80 -25.89 -15.97
N GLU A 48 -5.30 -25.36 -14.86
CA GLU A 48 -4.63 -26.11 -13.80
C GLU A 48 -5.60 -26.53 -12.69
N ARG A 49 -6.92 -26.47 -12.93
CA ARG A 49 -7.94 -26.77 -11.92
C ARG A 49 -7.77 -28.20 -11.38
N PRO A 50 -7.51 -28.38 -10.08
CA PRO A 50 -7.31 -29.71 -9.49
C PRO A 50 -8.63 -30.48 -9.46
N ARG A 51 -8.56 -31.80 -9.71
CA ARG A 51 -9.72 -32.70 -9.67
C ARG A 51 -9.77 -33.54 -8.39
N ASP A 52 -8.62 -33.75 -7.78
CA ASP A 52 -8.46 -34.51 -6.55
C ASP A 52 -7.35 -33.92 -5.67
N TRP A 53 -7.21 -34.47 -4.47
CA TRP A 53 -6.15 -34.09 -3.53
C TRP A 53 -4.73 -34.34 -4.09
N GLY A 54 -4.56 -35.36 -4.92
CA GLY A 54 -3.27 -35.66 -5.54
C GLY A 54 -2.81 -34.55 -6.48
N ASP A 55 -3.73 -33.96 -7.25
CA ASP A 55 -3.46 -32.78 -8.07
C ASP A 55 -3.05 -31.58 -7.22
N CYS A 56 -3.72 -31.34 -6.09
CA CYS A 56 -3.33 -30.27 -5.17
C CYS A 56 -1.91 -30.46 -4.63
N VAL A 57 -1.51 -31.70 -4.28
CA VAL A 57 -0.15 -32.00 -3.81
C VAL A 57 0.89 -31.81 -4.92
N ARG A 58 0.57 -32.21 -6.16
CA ARG A 58 1.46 -31.98 -7.33
C ARG A 58 1.64 -30.49 -7.60
N TRP A 59 0.55 -29.73 -7.59
CA TRP A 59 0.57 -28.28 -7.72
C TRP A 59 1.46 -27.63 -6.64
N ALA A 60 1.28 -28.02 -5.37
CA ALA A 60 2.09 -27.50 -4.27
C ALA A 60 3.58 -27.84 -4.41
N ARG A 61 3.92 -29.07 -4.83
CA ARG A 61 5.31 -29.49 -5.08
C ARG A 61 5.94 -28.74 -6.27
N TRP A 62 5.17 -28.49 -7.32
CA TRP A 62 5.60 -27.69 -8.47
C TRP A 62 5.83 -26.24 -8.06
N HIS A 63 4.89 -25.66 -7.33
CA HIS A 63 5.01 -24.30 -6.79
C HIS A 63 6.25 -24.15 -5.92
N TRP A 64 6.51 -25.11 -5.03
CA TRP A 64 7.73 -25.16 -4.22
C TRP A 64 9.00 -25.16 -5.10
N GLN A 65 9.02 -25.97 -6.16
CA GLN A 65 10.15 -26.02 -7.10
C GLN A 65 10.37 -24.66 -7.75
N LEU A 66 9.30 -24.03 -8.21
CA LEU A 66 9.36 -22.76 -8.92
C LEU A 66 9.94 -21.66 -8.01
N ARG A 67 9.38 -21.49 -6.82
CA ARG A 67 9.72 -20.37 -5.92
C ARG A 67 11.02 -20.57 -5.15
N TYR A 68 11.27 -21.77 -4.64
CA TYR A 68 12.40 -22.00 -3.74
C TYR A 68 13.63 -22.57 -4.45
N HIS A 69 13.49 -23.08 -5.67
CA HIS A 69 14.63 -23.58 -6.44
C HIS A 69 14.84 -22.81 -7.74
N ASN A 70 13.88 -22.85 -8.67
CA ASN A 70 14.06 -22.30 -10.02
C ASN A 70 14.28 -20.78 -9.99
N SER A 71 13.50 -20.03 -9.20
CA SER A 71 13.69 -18.58 -9.05
C SER A 71 15.04 -18.22 -8.42
N ILE A 72 15.55 -19.03 -7.49
CA ILE A 72 16.86 -18.80 -6.87
C ILE A 72 17.99 -19.15 -7.84
N ALA A 73 17.85 -20.25 -8.59
CA ALA A 73 18.79 -20.63 -9.65
C ALA A 73 18.85 -19.56 -10.75
N GLN A 74 17.69 -19.00 -11.14
CA GLN A 74 17.60 -17.86 -12.04
C GLN A 74 18.32 -16.63 -11.47
N LEU A 75 18.09 -16.29 -10.20
CA LEU A 75 18.78 -15.18 -9.54
C LEU A 75 20.30 -15.37 -9.50
N LEU A 76 20.78 -16.59 -9.23
CA LEU A 76 22.20 -16.93 -9.24
C LEU A 76 22.81 -16.96 -10.65
N HIS A 77 21.98 -17.16 -11.67
CA HIS A 77 22.39 -17.03 -13.08
C HIS A 77 22.53 -15.55 -13.47
N ASP A 78 21.53 -14.74 -13.12
CA ASP A 78 21.45 -13.33 -13.49
C ASP A 78 22.42 -12.46 -12.68
N VAL A 79 22.70 -12.87 -11.43
CA VAL A 79 23.69 -12.27 -10.52
C VAL A 79 24.69 -13.36 -10.10
N PRO A 80 25.64 -13.72 -10.98
CA PRO A 80 26.59 -14.79 -10.68
C PRO A 80 27.46 -14.43 -9.47
N PRO A 81 27.73 -15.39 -8.58
CA PRO A 81 28.42 -15.15 -7.31
C PRO A 81 29.94 -15.03 -7.49
N SER A 82 30.37 -14.09 -8.32
CA SER A 82 31.76 -13.63 -8.43
C SER A 82 32.14 -12.68 -7.28
N HIS A 83 31.65 -12.97 -6.08
CA HIS A 83 32.22 -12.49 -4.83
C HIS A 83 33.23 -13.56 -4.36
N ASP A 84 34.48 -13.18 -4.09
CA ASP A 84 35.69 -14.02 -3.90
C ASP A 84 35.58 -15.28 -2.99
N THR A 85 34.50 -15.45 -2.22
CA THR A 85 34.31 -16.53 -1.23
C THR A 85 33.99 -17.91 -1.81
N HIS A 86 33.38 -18.01 -3.00
CA HIS A 86 32.92 -19.30 -3.55
C HIS A 86 34.08 -20.14 -4.13
N LEU A 87 35.06 -19.48 -4.74
CA LEU A 87 36.27 -20.14 -5.25
C LEU A 87 37.07 -20.78 -4.09
N ALA A 88 37.12 -20.12 -2.93
CA ALA A 88 37.79 -20.62 -1.74
C ALA A 88 37.13 -21.90 -1.17
N TYR A 89 35.80 -22.02 -1.23
CA TYR A 89 35.09 -23.23 -0.80
C TYR A 89 35.40 -24.43 -1.69
N VAL A 90 35.34 -24.24 -3.01
CA VAL A 90 35.61 -25.32 -3.97
C VAL A 90 37.06 -25.80 -3.87
N GLU A 91 38.02 -24.89 -3.73
CA GLU A 91 39.43 -25.23 -3.49
C GLU A 91 39.62 -26.03 -2.20
N ALA A 92 39.04 -25.56 -1.08
CA ALA A 92 39.16 -26.23 0.21
C ALA A 92 38.49 -27.61 0.22
N ALA A 93 37.29 -27.75 -0.34
CA ALA A 93 36.57 -29.01 -0.43
C ALA A 93 37.31 -30.02 -1.33
N ALA A 94 37.83 -29.57 -2.49
CA ALA A 94 38.62 -30.41 -3.38
C ALA A 94 39.92 -30.90 -2.72
N HIS A 95 40.60 -30.04 -1.95
CA HIS A 95 41.80 -30.42 -1.19
C HIS A 95 41.49 -31.44 -0.08
N LEU A 96 40.41 -31.23 0.68
CA LEU A 96 40.01 -32.15 1.75
C LEU A 96 39.58 -33.52 1.18
N LEU A 97 38.88 -33.52 0.06
CA LEU A 97 38.49 -34.75 -0.63
C LEU A 97 39.72 -35.49 -1.18
N ALA A 98 40.62 -34.78 -1.88
CA ALA A 98 41.88 -35.36 -2.36
C ALA A 98 42.69 -35.97 -1.20
N HIS A 99 42.74 -35.28 -0.06
CA HIS A 99 43.41 -35.79 1.15
C HIS A 99 42.76 -37.06 1.70
N THR A 100 41.42 -37.11 1.72
CA THR A 100 40.64 -38.26 2.18
C THR A 100 40.91 -39.51 1.34
N TYR A 101 41.10 -39.34 0.03
CA TYR A 101 41.42 -40.43 -0.90
C TYR A 101 42.92 -40.60 -1.17
N ARG A 102 43.79 -39.90 -0.43
CA ARG A 102 45.26 -39.91 -0.57
C ARG A 102 45.77 -39.56 -1.98
N LEU A 103 45.06 -38.67 -2.65
CA LEU A 103 45.46 -38.10 -3.94
C LEU A 103 46.32 -36.84 -3.72
N PRO A 104 47.30 -36.55 -4.60
CA PRO A 104 48.07 -35.32 -4.53
C PRO A 104 47.17 -34.11 -4.82
N SER A 105 47.11 -33.15 -3.89
CA SER A 105 46.35 -31.91 -4.08
C SER A 105 47.13 -30.91 -4.95
N CYS A 106 46.44 -30.27 -5.90
CA CYS A 106 46.99 -29.18 -6.70
C CYS A 106 46.67 -27.84 -6.04
N GLY A 107 47.69 -27.05 -5.68
CA GLY A 107 47.53 -25.72 -5.06
C GLY A 107 47.38 -24.56 -6.05
N ASP A 108 47.26 -24.85 -7.34
CA ASP A 108 47.19 -23.84 -8.38
C ASP A 108 45.75 -23.38 -8.63
N ARG A 109 45.45 -22.15 -8.20
CA ARG A 109 44.13 -21.51 -8.40
C ARG A 109 43.76 -21.37 -9.87
N VAL A 110 44.74 -21.21 -10.75
CA VAL A 110 44.50 -21.03 -12.19
C VAL A 110 44.03 -22.35 -12.81
N ALA A 111 44.64 -23.47 -12.41
CA ALA A 111 44.23 -24.80 -12.85
C ALA A 111 42.84 -25.20 -12.33
N THR A 112 42.50 -24.86 -11.08
CA THR A 112 41.15 -25.10 -10.53
C THR A 112 40.09 -24.31 -11.28
N ARG A 113 40.39 -23.05 -11.61
CA ARG A 113 39.50 -22.23 -12.44
C ARG A 113 39.32 -22.82 -13.84
N ASP A 114 40.39 -23.31 -14.45
CA ASP A 114 40.35 -23.94 -15.77
C ASP A 114 39.47 -25.21 -15.77
N VAL A 115 39.60 -26.08 -14.76
CA VAL A 115 38.76 -27.26 -14.61
C VAL A 115 37.29 -26.89 -14.39
N LEU A 116 37.00 -25.86 -13.58
CA LEU A 116 35.64 -25.36 -13.38
C LEU A 116 35.04 -24.82 -14.68
N CYS A 117 35.82 -24.10 -15.49
CA CYS A 117 35.37 -23.58 -16.79
C CYS A 117 35.03 -24.69 -17.80
N HIS A 118 35.64 -25.87 -17.67
CA HIS A 118 35.42 -27.00 -18.57
C HIS A 118 34.47 -28.08 -18.00
N THR A 119 33.94 -27.88 -16.79
CA THR A 119 32.99 -28.80 -16.17
C THR A 119 31.57 -28.43 -16.59
N VAL A 120 30.96 -29.24 -17.45
CA VAL A 120 29.58 -29.02 -17.92
C VAL A 120 28.59 -29.68 -16.96
N LEU A 121 27.86 -28.86 -16.22
CA LEU A 121 26.71 -29.30 -15.42
C LEU A 121 25.46 -29.44 -16.32
N PRO A 122 24.47 -30.27 -15.95
CA PRO A 122 23.21 -30.35 -16.69
C PRO A 122 22.54 -28.97 -16.78
N PRO A 123 22.08 -28.53 -17.97
CA PRO A 123 21.59 -27.18 -18.14
C PRO A 123 20.24 -26.98 -17.45
N PHE A 124 20.19 -26.02 -16.55
CA PHE A 124 18.97 -25.28 -16.25
C PHE A 124 18.66 -24.37 -17.45
N VAL A 125 17.40 -24.26 -17.87
CA VAL A 125 16.99 -23.38 -18.99
C VAL A 125 16.33 -22.13 -18.41
N PRO A 126 17.10 -21.07 -18.11
CA PRO A 126 16.56 -19.77 -17.77
C PRO A 126 15.85 -19.16 -18.99
N LYS A 127 14.79 -18.38 -18.74
CA LYS A 127 14.11 -17.62 -19.81
C LYS A 127 14.78 -16.25 -19.95
N ASP A 128 15.32 -15.94 -21.12
CA ASP A 128 15.86 -14.62 -21.43
C ASP A 128 14.74 -13.56 -21.41
N GLY A 129 14.99 -12.40 -20.79
CA GLY A 129 14.07 -11.24 -20.79
C GLY A 129 13.53 -10.80 -19.43
N ARG A 130 13.84 -11.50 -18.33
CA ARG A 130 13.38 -11.09 -16.98
C ARG A 130 14.38 -10.12 -16.33
N TYR A 131 13.96 -8.88 -16.15
CA TYR A 131 14.68 -7.88 -15.37
C TYR A 131 14.44 -8.15 -13.88
N VAL A 132 15.51 -8.39 -13.11
CA VAL A 132 15.45 -8.39 -11.64
C VAL A 132 15.88 -7.01 -11.16
N PRO A 133 14.96 -6.19 -10.61
CA PRO A 133 15.32 -4.86 -10.12
C PRO A 133 16.29 -4.97 -8.95
N THR A 134 17.42 -4.27 -9.04
CA THR A 134 18.48 -4.25 -8.02
C THR A 134 18.31 -3.12 -6.99
N VAL A 135 17.22 -2.36 -7.06
CA VAL A 135 16.96 -1.17 -6.23
C VAL A 135 15.51 -1.19 -5.72
N GLU A 136 15.30 -0.81 -4.45
CA GLU A 136 13.96 -0.64 -3.88
C GLU A 136 13.19 0.46 -4.63
N GLY A 137 12.03 0.11 -5.22
CA GLY A 137 11.11 1.07 -5.87
C GLY A 137 10.83 0.83 -7.36
N MET A 138 11.34 -0.24 -7.97
CA MET A 138 10.95 -0.66 -9.32
C MET A 138 10.06 -1.90 -9.24
N GLU A 139 8.83 -1.79 -9.74
CA GLU A 139 7.85 -2.87 -9.81
C GLU A 139 8.41 -4.05 -10.62
N GLU A 140 8.07 -5.28 -10.24
CA GLU A 140 8.29 -6.45 -11.10
C GLU A 140 7.52 -6.20 -12.40
N VAL A 141 8.24 -5.95 -13.50
CA VAL A 141 7.63 -5.90 -14.82
C VAL A 141 7.26 -7.35 -15.18
N GLU A 142 6.05 -7.77 -14.84
CA GLU A 142 5.43 -8.86 -15.59
C GLU A 142 5.46 -8.45 -17.07
N GLU A 143 5.90 -9.35 -17.96
CA GLU A 143 5.84 -9.12 -19.40
C GLU A 143 4.42 -8.73 -19.78
N ALA A 144 4.20 -7.44 -20.03
CA ALA A 144 2.92 -6.96 -20.52
C ALA A 144 2.67 -7.66 -21.86
N LEU A 145 1.60 -8.46 -21.91
CA LEU A 145 1.17 -9.11 -23.14
C LEU A 145 0.98 -8.04 -24.22
N GLU A 146 1.55 -8.26 -25.40
CA GLU A 146 1.32 -7.41 -26.56
C GLU A 146 -0.21 -7.27 -26.79
N PRO A 147 -0.73 -6.08 -27.15
CA PRO A 147 -2.18 -5.85 -27.23
C PRO A 147 -2.95 -6.86 -28.10
N GLY A 148 -2.29 -7.40 -29.14
CA GLY A 148 -2.86 -8.47 -29.99
C GLY A 148 -3.00 -9.82 -29.28
N GLN A 149 -2.03 -10.21 -28.45
CA GLN A 149 -2.06 -11.46 -27.68
C GLN A 149 -3.09 -11.40 -26.56
N LEU A 150 -3.27 -10.23 -25.95
CA LEU A 150 -4.30 -9.99 -24.95
C LEU A 150 -5.71 -10.19 -25.55
N LEU A 151 -5.93 -9.70 -26.77
CA LEU A 151 -7.21 -9.86 -27.46
C LEU A 151 -7.53 -11.33 -27.79
N GLU A 152 -6.55 -12.10 -28.26
CA GLU A 152 -6.71 -13.54 -28.52
C GLU A 152 -7.05 -14.31 -27.23
N LEU A 153 -6.33 -14.01 -26.14
CA LEU A 153 -6.55 -14.61 -24.84
C LEU A 153 -7.96 -14.32 -24.29
N VAL A 154 -8.43 -13.09 -24.44
CA VAL A 154 -9.78 -12.69 -24.06
C VAL A 154 -10.82 -13.45 -24.88
N GLN A 155 -10.63 -13.60 -26.19
CA GLN A 155 -11.53 -14.37 -27.04
C GLN A 155 -11.60 -15.85 -26.66
N GLU A 156 -10.46 -16.47 -26.33
CA GLU A 156 -10.37 -17.85 -25.82
C GLU A 156 -11.21 -18.00 -24.54
N LEU A 157 -11.08 -17.07 -23.60
CA LEU A 157 -11.83 -17.07 -22.34
C LEU A 157 -13.33 -16.86 -22.55
N VAL A 158 -13.76 -15.93 -23.43
CA VAL A 158 -15.19 -15.76 -23.76
C VAL A 158 -15.77 -17.05 -24.33
N GLN A 159 -15.04 -17.72 -25.22
CA GLN A 159 -15.46 -19.00 -25.77
C GLN A 159 -15.60 -20.07 -24.68
N TRP A 160 -14.62 -20.18 -23.79
CA TRP A 160 -14.69 -21.09 -22.64
C TRP A 160 -15.87 -20.80 -21.73
N LYS A 161 -16.17 -19.52 -21.44
CA LYS A 161 -17.34 -19.12 -20.64
C LYS A 161 -18.64 -19.60 -21.29
N ARG A 162 -18.75 -19.54 -22.63
CA ARG A 162 -19.92 -20.04 -23.38
C ARG A 162 -20.01 -21.57 -23.37
N GLU A 163 -18.88 -22.26 -23.54
CA GLU A 163 -18.80 -23.73 -23.57
C GLU A 163 -19.05 -24.35 -22.18
N LEU A 164 -18.60 -23.67 -21.11
CA LEU A 164 -18.76 -24.10 -19.72
C LEU A 164 -20.19 -23.95 -19.19
N GLY A 165 -21.08 -23.29 -19.94
CA GLY A 165 -22.53 -23.33 -19.78
C GLY A 165 -23.04 -23.34 -18.33
N GLY A 166 -22.75 -22.28 -17.55
CA GLY A 166 -23.31 -22.06 -16.21
C GLY A 166 -23.02 -23.14 -15.14
N GLY A 167 -22.25 -24.18 -15.46
CA GLY A 167 -21.99 -25.32 -14.58
C GLY A 167 -20.72 -25.20 -13.74
N MET A 168 -20.00 -24.08 -13.83
CA MET A 168 -18.77 -23.88 -13.07
C MET A 168 -19.08 -23.22 -11.73
N GLU A 169 -18.91 -23.99 -10.65
CA GLU A 169 -19.01 -23.46 -9.29
C GLU A 169 -17.95 -22.37 -9.07
N ALA A 170 -18.37 -21.29 -8.41
CA ALA A 170 -17.49 -20.22 -7.97
C ALA A 170 -16.39 -20.78 -7.06
N MET A 171 -15.19 -20.21 -7.17
CA MET A 171 -14.10 -20.48 -6.24
C MET A 171 -14.37 -19.79 -4.90
N ASP A 172 -13.78 -20.28 -3.82
CA ASP A 172 -13.85 -19.63 -2.50
C ASP A 172 -12.52 -18.90 -2.25
N PRO A 173 -12.48 -17.55 -2.28
CA PRO A 173 -11.27 -16.80 -2.02
C PRO A 173 -10.88 -16.91 -0.54
N ILE A 174 -9.63 -17.30 -0.28
CA ILE A 174 -9.14 -17.45 1.09
C ILE A 174 -8.51 -16.13 1.55
N HIS A 175 -9.24 -15.40 2.39
CA HIS A 175 -8.68 -14.24 3.08
C HIS A 175 -7.79 -14.65 4.25
N TYR A 176 -6.60 -14.07 4.33
CA TYR A 176 -5.67 -14.37 5.41
C TYR A 176 -6.28 -14.04 6.78
N ASP A 177 -6.29 -15.05 7.64
CA ASP A 177 -6.63 -14.93 9.06
C ASP A 177 -5.41 -15.32 9.91
N LYS A 178 -5.02 -14.41 10.81
CA LYS A 178 -3.90 -14.59 11.75
C LYS A 178 -4.21 -15.59 12.87
N ASP A 179 -5.50 -15.86 13.11
CA ASP A 179 -6.00 -16.76 14.13
C ASP A 179 -6.31 -18.16 13.57
N ASP A 180 -6.24 -18.34 12.24
CA ASP A 180 -6.36 -19.63 11.58
C ASP A 180 -5.01 -20.39 11.56
N ASP A 181 -5.05 -21.65 12.03
CA ASP A 181 -3.86 -22.46 12.19
C ASP A 181 -3.19 -22.86 10.88
N LEU A 182 -3.97 -23.09 9.81
CA LEU A 182 -3.50 -23.51 8.50
C LEU A 182 -2.86 -22.33 7.75
N HIS A 183 -3.50 -21.16 7.80
CA HIS A 183 -2.98 -19.93 7.21
C HIS A 183 -1.60 -19.59 7.81
N LEU A 184 -1.51 -19.57 9.14
CA LEU A 184 -0.25 -19.31 9.83
C LEU A 184 0.82 -20.38 9.51
N SER A 185 0.43 -21.64 9.37
CA SER A 185 1.35 -22.73 9.04
C SER A 185 1.95 -22.56 7.64
N PHE A 186 1.13 -22.17 6.66
CA PHE A 186 1.62 -21.85 5.32
C PHE A 186 2.62 -20.69 5.35
N ILE A 187 2.26 -19.55 5.97
CA ILE A 187 3.12 -18.37 6.05
C ILE A 187 4.47 -18.71 6.73
N THR A 188 4.41 -19.46 7.84
CA THR A 188 5.61 -19.87 8.58
C THR A 188 6.49 -20.79 7.73
N ALA A 189 5.92 -21.80 7.07
CA ALA A 189 6.67 -22.71 6.22
C ALA A 189 7.27 -22.00 5.00
N ALA A 190 6.47 -21.21 4.28
CA ALA A 190 6.90 -20.47 3.10
C ALA A 190 8.01 -19.47 3.42
N SER A 191 7.87 -18.73 4.51
CA SER A 191 8.89 -17.78 4.95
C SER A 191 10.18 -18.47 5.43
N ASN A 192 10.09 -19.60 6.13
CA ASN A 192 11.26 -20.35 6.59
C ASN A 192 12.00 -21.01 5.43
N LEU A 193 11.29 -21.55 4.43
CA LEU A 193 11.90 -22.08 3.21
C LEU A 193 12.63 -20.98 2.43
N ARG A 194 12.05 -19.78 2.34
CA ARG A 194 12.75 -18.63 1.76
C ARG A 194 13.94 -18.20 2.62
N ALA A 195 13.80 -18.21 3.95
CA ALA A 195 14.89 -17.88 4.85
C ALA A 195 16.09 -18.83 4.66
N GLU A 196 15.83 -20.13 4.49
CA GLU A 196 16.84 -21.15 4.19
C GLU A 196 17.63 -20.81 2.91
N ASN A 197 16.95 -20.40 1.83
CA ASN A 197 17.61 -19.99 0.57
C ASN A 197 18.59 -18.81 0.74
N TYR A 198 18.32 -17.90 1.67
CA TYR A 198 19.17 -16.74 1.94
C TYR A 198 20.01 -16.89 3.21
N SER A 199 20.08 -18.10 3.79
CA SER A 199 20.78 -18.37 5.05
C SER A 199 20.34 -17.49 6.23
N ILE A 200 19.07 -17.09 6.25
CA ILE A 200 18.44 -16.34 7.35
C ILE A 200 17.92 -17.36 8.39
N PRO A 201 18.11 -17.13 9.70
CA PRO A 201 17.56 -18.02 10.72
C PRO A 201 16.04 -18.17 10.61
N PRO A 202 15.49 -19.40 10.71
CA PRO A 202 14.05 -19.61 10.66
C PRO A 202 13.37 -19.01 11.88
N ALA A 203 12.12 -18.56 11.70
CA ALA A 203 11.27 -18.08 12.78
C ALA A 203 10.35 -19.20 13.29
N ASP A 204 10.14 -19.23 14.59
CA ASP A 204 9.16 -20.11 15.22
C ASP A 204 7.72 -19.59 15.01
N ARG A 205 6.73 -20.46 15.25
CA ARG A 205 5.31 -20.15 15.01
C ARG A 205 4.86 -18.86 15.70
N LEU A 206 5.26 -18.62 16.95
CA LEU A 206 4.85 -17.43 17.71
C LEU A 206 5.44 -16.15 17.13
N THR A 207 6.73 -16.17 16.76
CA THR A 207 7.37 -15.03 16.11
C THR A 207 6.74 -14.76 14.74
N SER A 208 6.47 -15.81 13.96
CA SER A 208 5.77 -15.72 12.68
C SER A 208 4.38 -15.12 12.83
N GLN A 209 3.60 -15.56 13.83
CA GLN A 209 2.27 -15.02 14.11
C GLN A 209 2.31 -13.54 14.49
N ARG A 210 3.26 -13.17 15.37
CA ARG A 210 3.45 -11.78 15.78
C ARG A 210 3.76 -10.87 14.59
N ILE A 211 4.66 -11.30 13.70
CA ILE A 211 5.10 -10.51 12.55
C ILE A 211 4.03 -10.50 11.45
N ALA A 212 3.55 -11.67 11.03
CA ALA A 212 2.58 -11.80 9.94
C ALA A 212 1.22 -11.17 10.29
N GLY A 213 0.79 -11.31 11.55
CA GLY A 213 -0.43 -10.71 12.07
C GLY A 213 -0.32 -9.24 12.45
N ARG A 214 0.86 -8.62 12.32
CA ARG A 214 1.15 -7.23 12.76
C ARG A 214 0.64 -6.97 14.19
N ILE A 215 0.86 -7.94 15.09
CA ILE A 215 0.30 -7.90 16.44
C ILE A 215 0.98 -6.78 17.22
N VAL A 216 0.19 -5.80 17.66
CA VAL A 216 0.63 -4.77 18.60
C VAL A 216 0.62 -5.38 20.01
N PRO A 217 1.78 -5.55 20.67
CA PRO A 217 1.82 -6.12 22.01
C PRO A 217 1.09 -5.21 23.00
N ALA A 218 0.16 -5.76 23.77
CA ALA A 218 -0.61 -5.03 24.76
C ALA A 218 -0.74 -5.83 26.06
N ILE A 219 -0.72 -5.13 27.19
CA ILE A 219 -0.95 -5.69 28.52
C ILE A 219 -1.83 -4.73 29.33
N ILE A 220 -2.73 -5.29 30.13
CA ILE A 220 -3.73 -4.52 30.89
C ILE A 220 -3.11 -3.46 31.81
N THR A 221 -1.90 -3.68 32.31
CA THR A 221 -1.20 -2.74 33.21
C THR A 221 -0.90 -1.41 32.51
N THR A 222 -0.41 -1.45 31.26
CA THR A 222 -0.14 -0.23 30.47
C THR A 222 -1.45 0.49 30.13
N THR A 223 -2.47 -0.26 29.71
CA THR A 223 -3.80 0.29 29.40
C THR A 223 -4.42 1.00 30.60
N ALA A 224 -4.39 0.37 31.78
CA ALA A 224 -4.92 0.95 33.00
C ALA A 224 -4.18 2.22 33.42
N ALA A 225 -2.85 2.22 33.33
CA ALA A 225 -2.02 3.38 33.67
C ALA A 225 -2.26 4.57 32.72
N VAL A 226 -2.31 4.32 31.41
CA VAL A 226 -2.59 5.35 30.40
C VAL A 226 -4.01 5.91 30.57
N ALA A 227 -5.01 5.06 30.80
CA ALA A 227 -6.38 5.50 31.04
C ALA A 227 -6.49 6.37 32.30
N ALA A 228 -5.85 5.98 33.40
CA ALA A 228 -5.83 6.78 34.62
C ALA A 228 -5.17 8.15 34.41
N LEU A 229 -4.05 8.22 33.68
CA LEU A 229 -3.39 9.49 33.34
C LEU A 229 -4.28 10.38 32.46
N ALA A 230 -5.00 9.80 31.49
CA ALA A 230 -5.97 10.53 30.67
C ALA A 230 -7.12 11.10 31.53
N CYS A 231 -7.67 10.31 32.46
CA CYS A 231 -8.71 10.79 33.38
C CYS A 231 -8.25 11.98 34.22
N LEU A 232 -6.97 12.05 34.62
CA LEU A 232 -6.42 13.21 35.33
C LEU A 232 -6.44 14.49 34.48
N GLU A 233 -6.22 14.40 33.18
CA GLU A 233 -6.33 15.55 32.27
C GLU A 233 -7.79 15.96 32.04
N VAL A 234 -8.72 14.99 32.01
CA VAL A 234 -10.17 15.27 31.88
C VAL A 234 -10.69 16.13 33.04
N TYR A 235 -10.25 15.90 34.28
CA TYR A 235 -10.65 16.75 35.41
C TYR A 235 -10.29 18.23 35.17
N LYS A 236 -9.14 18.51 34.55
CA LYS A 236 -8.69 19.87 34.24
C LYS A 236 -9.57 20.56 33.20
N LEU A 237 -10.03 19.79 32.20
CA LEU A 237 -10.99 20.26 31.20
C LEU A 237 -12.35 20.58 31.83
N VAL A 238 -12.86 19.69 32.69
CA VAL A 238 -14.15 19.89 33.38
C VAL A 238 -14.11 21.11 34.30
N TRP A 239 -12.99 21.34 34.99
CA TRP A 239 -12.77 22.55 35.79
C TRP A 239 -12.48 23.81 34.96
N ARG A 240 -12.47 23.72 33.63
CA ARG A 240 -12.20 24.81 32.70
C ARG A 240 -10.87 25.50 32.97
N CYS A 241 -9.84 24.72 33.31
CA CYS A 241 -8.50 25.26 33.49
C CYS A 241 -7.98 25.84 32.18
N ARG A 242 -7.73 27.16 32.15
CA ARG A 242 -7.22 27.88 30.97
C ARG A 242 -5.70 27.97 30.90
N ASP A 243 -5.01 27.72 32.02
CA ASP A 243 -3.55 27.74 32.06
C ASP A 243 -2.99 26.46 31.42
N LEU A 244 -2.20 26.62 30.36
CA LEU A 244 -1.51 25.55 29.66
C LEU A 244 -0.53 24.80 30.59
N GLN A 245 0.04 25.50 31.58
CA GLN A 245 0.97 24.92 32.55
C GLN A 245 0.31 23.89 33.47
N CYS A 246 -1.01 23.78 33.49
CA CYS A 246 -1.70 22.74 34.25
C CYS A 246 -1.76 21.40 33.51
N TYR A 247 -1.67 21.39 32.18
CA TYR A 247 -1.81 20.18 31.37
C TYR A 247 -0.48 19.43 31.22
N ARG A 248 -0.52 18.11 31.09
CA ARG A 248 0.69 17.28 30.92
C ARG A 248 0.49 16.20 29.86
N ASN A 249 1.37 16.19 28.87
CA ASN A 249 1.57 15.03 28.00
C ASN A 249 2.41 14.01 28.77
N SER A 250 1.86 12.82 29.00
CA SER A 250 2.50 11.78 29.81
C SER A 250 3.00 10.65 28.93
N ASN A 251 4.31 10.34 29.01
CA ASN A 251 4.94 9.19 28.38
C ASN A 251 5.37 8.21 29.47
N LEU A 252 4.97 6.95 29.34
CA LEU A 252 5.14 5.92 30.36
C LEU A 252 5.89 4.71 29.80
N PHE A 253 6.97 4.31 30.48
CA PHE A 253 7.73 3.11 30.19
C PHE A 253 7.74 2.22 31.45
N LEU A 254 6.76 1.31 31.56
CA LEU A 254 6.61 0.46 32.74
C LEU A 254 7.78 -0.52 32.94
N SER A 255 8.43 -0.96 31.86
CA SER A 255 9.62 -1.82 31.93
C SER A 255 10.79 -1.15 32.64
N GLU A 256 10.92 0.16 32.49
CA GLU A 256 11.97 0.98 33.11
C GLU A 256 11.47 1.73 34.36
N CYS A 257 10.20 1.52 34.74
CA CYS A 257 9.52 2.27 35.80
C CYS A 257 9.62 3.80 35.63
N LEU A 258 9.54 4.27 34.39
CA LEU A 258 9.83 5.65 34.02
C LEU A 258 8.57 6.38 33.53
N LEU A 259 8.31 7.56 34.11
CA LEU A 259 7.21 8.44 33.73
C LEU A 259 7.75 9.83 33.42
N PHE A 260 7.66 10.22 32.16
CA PHE A 260 7.97 11.58 31.72
C PHE A 260 6.70 12.37 31.50
N ARG A 261 6.62 13.56 32.09
CA ARG A 261 5.49 14.47 31.90
C ARG A 261 5.99 15.80 31.38
N ILE A 262 5.54 16.14 30.19
CA ILE A 262 5.98 17.32 29.46
C ILE A 262 4.78 18.27 29.35
N GLN A 263 5.02 19.56 29.56
CA GLN A 263 3.99 20.56 29.29
C GLN A 263 3.69 20.57 27.79
N PRO A 264 2.41 20.57 27.38
CA PRO A 264 2.05 20.73 25.97
C PRO A 264 2.62 22.02 25.41
N LEU A 265 3.04 21.98 24.14
CA LEU A 265 3.48 23.16 23.43
C LEU A 265 2.28 24.08 23.16
N PRO A 266 2.47 25.41 23.16
CA PRO A 266 1.44 26.32 22.68
C PRO A 266 1.13 26.02 21.21
N ALA A 267 -0.11 26.34 20.79
CA ALA A 267 -0.50 26.19 19.40
C ALA A 267 0.42 27.03 18.50
N PRO A 268 0.93 26.48 17.39
CA PRO A 268 1.70 27.27 16.45
C PRO A 268 0.84 28.41 15.90
N THR A 269 1.41 29.60 15.83
CA THR A 269 0.75 30.77 15.26
C THR A 269 1.46 31.24 13.99
N TYR A 270 0.69 31.81 13.08
CA TYR A 270 1.18 32.45 11.86
C TYR A 270 0.49 33.80 11.69
N ARG A 271 1.13 34.71 10.94
CA ARG A 271 0.57 36.03 10.66
C ARG A 271 0.04 36.08 9.24
N TYR A 272 -1.22 36.44 9.11
CA TYR A 272 -1.87 36.64 7.82
C TYR A 272 -2.65 37.95 7.83
N ARG A 273 -2.35 38.83 6.85
CA ARG A 273 -2.98 40.16 6.66
C ARG A 273 -3.03 41.00 7.96
N GLY A 274 -1.96 40.98 8.74
CA GLY A 274 -1.81 41.77 9.97
C GLY A 274 -2.53 41.21 11.21
N LYS A 275 -3.21 40.06 11.10
CA LYS A 275 -3.77 39.32 12.23
C LYS A 275 -2.92 38.08 12.52
N GLU A 276 -2.89 37.68 13.78
CA GLU A 276 -2.27 36.42 14.21
C GLU A 276 -3.34 35.33 14.24
N TRP A 277 -3.01 34.18 13.68
CA TRP A 277 -3.89 33.03 13.51
C TRP A 277 -3.22 31.79 14.07
N SER A 278 -4.03 30.84 14.55
CA SER A 278 -3.60 29.54 15.03
C SER A 278 -4.43 28.42 14.39
N CYS A 279 -4.11 27.16 14.69
CA CYS A 279 -4.90 26.01 14.25
C CYS A 279 -6.35 25.97 14.81
N TRP A 280 -6.70 26.86 15.74
CA TRP A 280 -8.04 26.96 16.32
C TRP A 280 -8.86 28.09 15.73
N ASP A 281 -8.22 29.01 15.00
CA ASP A 281 -8.87 30.16 14.41
C ASP A 281 -9.34 29.81 13.00
N ARG A 282 -10.52 30.30 12.65
CA ARG A 282 -11.13 30.11 11.34
C ARG A 282 -12.01 31.29 11.02
N LEU A 283 -12.16 31.57 9.73
CA LEU A 283 -13.09 32.59 9.29
C LEU A 283 -14.47 31.95 9.13
N GLU A 284 -15.47 32.44 9.85
CA GLU A 284 -16.83 31.86 9.81
C GLU A 284 -17.79 32.80 9.11
N VAL A 285 -18.53 32.29 8.12
CA VAL A 285 -19.59 33.02 7.42
C VAL A 285 -20.87 32.19 7.36
N ARG A 286 -22.01 32.84 7.58
CA ARG A 286 -23.31 32.24 7.26
C ARG A 286 -23.58 32.46 5.79
N ALA A 287 -23.39 31.42 4.98
CA ALA A 287 -23.45 31.47 3.54
C ALA A 287 -24.90 31.43 3.01
N ILE A 288 -25.74 32.33 3.51
CA ILE A 288 -27.17 32.46 3.15
C ILE A 288 -27.34 33.76 2.37
N GLY A 289 -27.70 33.65 1.09
CA GLY A 289 -28.01 34.80 0.23
C GLY A 289 -29.35 35.46 0.60
N GLU A 290 -29.62 36.61 0.00
CA GLU A 290 -30.85 37.39 0.26
C GLU A 290 -32.15 36.59 0.00
N ASP A 291 -32.08 35.61 -0.90
CA ASP A 291 -33.18 34.71 -1.27
C ASP A 291 -33.42 33.58 -0.24
N GLY A 292 -32.66 33.51 0.86
CA GLY A 292 -32.72 32.42 1.84
C GLY A 292 -32.09 31.10 1.38
N GLN A 293 -31.41 31.11 0.23
CA GLN A 293 -30.69 29.97 -0.34
C GLN A 293 -29.17 30.14 -0.16
N ALA A 294 -28.37 29.12 -0.49
CA ALA A 294 -26.92 29.19 -0.39
C ALA A 294 -26.34 30.34 -1.24
N MET A 295 -25.38 31.09 -0.68
CA MET A 295 -24.68 32.17 -1.39
C MET A 295 -24.03 31.68 -2.67
N THR A 296 -23.97 32.56 -3.67
CA THR A 296 -23.16 32.35 -4.88
C THR A 296 -21.69 32.60 -4.59
N VAL A 297 -20.81 32.05 -5.44
CA VAL A 297 -19.37 32.34 -5.38
C VAL A 297 -19.13 33.85 -5.47
N ARG A 298 -19.86 34.56 -6.35
CA ARG A 298 -19.80 36.03 -6.46
C ARG A 298 -20.10 36.75 -5.14
N GLU A 299 -21.17 36.37 -4.46
CA GLU A 299 -21.56 36.97 -3.18
C GLU A 299 -20.52 36.71 -2.10
N LEU A 300 -19.91 35.53 -2.09
CA LEU A 300 -18.84 35.20 -1.14
C LEU A 300 -17.58 36.04 -1.38
N LEU A 301 -17.18 36.22 -2.65
CA LEU A 301 -16.04 37.06 -3.02
C LEU A 301 -16.30 38.53 -2.67
N ALA A 302 -17.53 39.02 -2.90
CA ALA A 302 -17.93 40.37 -2.50
C ALA A 302 -17.88 40.54 -0.97
N TRP A 303 -18.37 39.57 -0.21
CA TRP A 303 -18.31 39.59 1.26
C TRP A 303 -16.86 39.64 1.79
N LEU A 304 -15.95 38.83 1.24
CA LEU A 304 -14.52 38.86 1.61
C LEU A 304 -13.87 40.22 1.29
N GLN A 305 -14.28 40.84 0.18
CA GLN A 305 -13.78 42.15 -0.21
C GLN A 305 -14.35 43.29 0.65
N GLU A 306 -15.62 43.24 1.04
CA GLU A 306 -16.30 44.28 1.83
C GLU A 306 -15.92 44.22 3.32
N GLU A 307 -15.94 43.03 3.92
CA GLU A 307 -15.69 42.88 5.37
C GLU A 307 -14.20 42.84 5.72
N HIS A 308 -13.36 42.34 4.81
CA HIS A 308 -11.93 42.13 5.09
C HIS A 308 -11.00 42.90 4.15
N GLY A 309 -11.52 43.48 3.06
CA GLY A 309 -10.68 44.14 2.06
C GLY A 309 -9.84 43.16 1.25
N TRP A 310 -10.21 41.88 1.20
CA TRP A 310 -9.42 40.82 0.59
C TRP A 310 -9.87 40.53 -0.83
N THR A 311 -8.97 40.76 -1.79
CA THR A 311 -9.19 40.39 -3.19
C THR A 311 -8.76 38.96 -3.41
N VAL A 312 -9.71 38.04 -3.50
CA VAL A 312 -9.46 36.61 -3.74
C VAL A 312 -9.21 36.34 -5.22
N THR A 313 -8.10 35.67 -5.53
CA THR A 313 -7.74 35.23 -6.89
C THR A 313 -8.15 33.79 -7.15
N LYS A 314 -8.08 32.90 -6.15
CA LYS A 314 -8.49 31.49 -6.30
C LYS A 314 -9.33 31.04 -5.11
N LEU A 315 -10.36 30.22 -5.36
CA LEU A 315 -11.23 29.62 -4.34
C LEU A 315 -11.37 28.12 -4.60
N LEU A 316 -11.10 27.30 -3.58
CA LEU A 316 -11.12 25.85 -3.66
C LEU A 316 -12.00 25.24 -2.57
N ARG A 317 -12.60 24.10 -2.91
CA ARG A 317 -13.27 23.18 -2.00
C ARG A 317 -12.55 21.84 -2.08
N GLY A 318 -11.70 21.54 -1.10
CA GLY A 318 -10.81 20.37 -1.18
C GLY A 318 -9.92 20.46 -2.42
N SER A 319 -10.03 19.48 -3.32
CA SER A 319 -9.31 19.47 -4.60
C SER A 319 -10.06 20.11 -5.77
N THR A 320 -11.28 20.61 -5.56
CA THR A 320 -12.12 21.19 -6.62
C THR A 320 -11.96 22.71 -6.65
N MET A 321 -11.54 23.27 -7.79
CA MET A 321 -11.50 24.72 -8.02
C MET A 321 -12.93 25.25 -8.23
N LEU A 322 -13.35 26.20 -7.38
CA LEU A 322 -14.64 26.89 -7.49
C LEU A 322 -14.51 28.24 -8.23
N TYR A 323 -13.37 28.90 -8.11
CA TYR A 323 -13.09 30.16 -8.81
C TYR A 323 -11.59 30.28 -9.09
N ASP A 324 -11.25 30.67 -10.31
CA ASP A 324 -9.90 31.08 -10.68
C ASP A 324 -9.95 32.40 -11.47
N GLY A 325 -9.34 33.45 -10.93
CA GLY A 325 -9.27 34.78 -11.53
C GLY A 325 -8.32 34.89 -12.73
N GLU A 326 -7.60 33.83 -13.06
CA GLU A 326 -6.72 33.74 -14.24
C GLU A 326 -7.42 33.16 -15.48
N GLU A 327 -8.64 32.61 -15.33
CA GLU A 327 -9.43 32.01 -16.41
C GLU A 327 -10.08 33.07 -17.33
N ASP A 328 -10.61 32.63 -18.48
CA ASP A 328 -11.31 33.51 -19.42
C ASP A 328 -12.59 34.14 -18.82
N GLU A 329 -12.96 35.35 -19.25
CA GLU A 329 -14.11 36.11 -18.73
C GLU A 329 -15.44 35.31 -18.73
N GLU A 330 -15.65 34.47 -19.75
CA GLU A 330 -16.84 33.60 -19.85
C GLU A 330 -16.86 32.51 -18.77
N MET A 331 -15.71 31.88 -18.52
CA MET A 331 -15.53 30.86 -17.48
C MET A 331 -15.65 31.46 -16.07
N GLN A 332 -15.07 32.64 -15.86
CA GLN A 332 -15.21 33.37 -14.60
C GLN A 332 -16.67 33.72 -14.30
N ALA A 333 -17.43 34.18 -15.30
CA ALA A 333 -18.85 34.50 -15.14
C ALA A 333 -19.67 33.25 -14.77
N GLN A 334 -19.36 32.09 -15.36
CA GLN A 334 -20.01 30.82 -15.01
C GLN A 334 -19.68 30.38 -13.58
N GLN A 335 -18.40 30.42 -13.19
CA GLN A 335 -17.94 30.08 -11.83
C GLN A 335 -18.56 30.99 -10.78
N GLN A 336 -18.60 32.31 -11.03
CA GLN A 336 -19.20 33.30 -10.13
C GLN A 336 -20.71 33.10 -9.94
N ALA A 337 -21.42 32.60 -10.95
CA ALA A 337 -22.85 32.31 -10.89
C ALA A 337 -23.18 31.00 -10.15
N GLN A 338 -22.20 30.11 -9.98
CA GLN A 338 -22.38 28.85 -9.26
C GLN A 338 -22.69 29.10 -7.77
N ARG A 339 -23.58 28.28 -7.20
CA ARG A 339 -23.86 28.32 -5.76
C ARG A 339 -22.86 27.45 -4.99
N LEU A 340 -22.55 27.85 -3.77
CA LEU A 340 -21.67 27.06 -2.89
C LEU A 340 -22.25 25.68 -2.55
N SER A 341 -23.58 25.52 -2.64
CA SER A 341 -24.27 24.24 -2.47
C SER A 341 -24.14 23.30 -3.68
N ASP A 342 -23.69 23.79 -4.84
CA ASP A 342 -23.67 22.98 -6.06
C ASP A 342 -22.61 21.88 -5.96
N GLY A 343 -23.02 20.64 -6.23
CA GLY A 343 -22.18 19.46 -6.05
C GLY A 343 -21.98 19.01 -4.60
N VAL A 344 -22.75 19.57 -3.64
CA VAL A 344 -22.83 19.04 -2.27
C VAL A 344 -24.11 18.22 -2.13
N GLU A 345 -24.01 16.98 -1.62
CA GLU A 345 -25.18 16.13 -1.39
C GLU A 345 -26.11 16.76 -0.35
N ARG A 346 -27.41 16.85 -0.66
CA ARG A 346 -28.40 17.47 0.24
C ARG A 346 -28.57 16.62 1.51
N SER A 347 -28.28 17.22 2.66
CA SER A 347 -28.53 16.64 3.99
C SER A 347 -29.65 17.40 4.72
N ALA A 348 -30.23 16.78 5.74
CA ALA A 348 -31.26 17.37 6.60
C ALA A 348 -30.68 18.30 7.70
N GLU A 349 -29.36 18.33 7.86
CA GLU A 349 -28.65 19.18 8.84
C GLU A 349 -27.90 20.32 8.12
N PRO A 350 -27.73 21.51 8.76
CA PRO A 350 -27.01 22.63 8.19
C PRO A 350 -25.58 22.21 7.85
N GLN A 351 -25.26 22.22 6.56
CA GLN A 351 -23.95 21.78 6.08
C GLN A 351 -22.91 22.87 6.30
N GLN A 352 -21.79 22.47 6.91
CA GLN A 352 -20.60 23.30 6.97
C GLN A 352 -19.69 22.94 5.80
N LEU A 353 -19.32 23.96 5.03
CA LEU A 353 -18.42 23.86 3.90
C LEU A 353 -17.11 24.56 4.24
N GLU A 354 -16.02 23.82 4.27
CA GLU A 354 -14.68 24.39 4.43
C GLU A 354 -14.11 24.74 3.05
N LEU A 355 -13.73 26.00 2.90
CA LEU A 355 -13.17 26.58 1.68
C LEU A 355 -11.76 27.07 1.94
N GLN A 356 -10.90 26.87 0.94
CA GLN A 356 -9.56 27.43 0.87
C GLN A 356 -9.56 28.54 -0.18
N TYR A 357 -8.82 29.61 0.07
CA TYR A 357 -8.74 30.73 -0.86
C TYR A 357 -7.32 31.27 -0.91
N VAL A 358 -7.00 31.90 -2.03
CA VAL A 358 -5.73 32.61 -2.27
C VAL A 358 -6.08 34.04 -2.59
N CYS A 359 -5.45 35.00 -1.92
CA CYS A 359 -5.66 36.42 -2.19
C CYS A 359 -4.57 36.99 -3.10
N ALA A 360 -4.85 38.13 -3.73
CA ALA A 360 -3.91 38.84 -4.57
C ALA A 360 -2.62 39.17 -3.80
N GLY A 361 -1.50 38.71 -4.34
CA GLY A 361 -0.17 38.87 -3.76
C GLY A 361 0.28 37.72 -2.84
N ASP A 362 -0.58 36.73 -2.60
CA ASP A 362 -0.25 35.50 -1.87
C ASP A 362 0.01 34.36 -2.87
N GLU A 363 0.91 33.43 -2.52
CA GLU A 363 1.14 32.19 -3.27
C GLU A 363 0.23 31.07 -2.76
N LEU A 364 -0.03 30.04 -3.58
CA LEU A 364 -0.86 28.88 -3.21
C LEU A 364 -0.34 28.12 -1.97
N GLU A 365 0.94 28.25 -1.65
CA GLU A 365 1.59 27.62 -0.48
C GLU A 365 1.48 28.45 0.79
N ASP A 366 0.99 29.70 0.72
CA ASP A 366 0.84 30.54 1.89
C ASP A 366 -0.27 29.99 2.81
N ALA A 367 0.01 29.95 4.10
CA ALA A 367 -0.94 29.51 5.12
C ALA A 367 -2.08 30.53 5.26
N CYS A 368 -3.10 30.42 4.43
CA CYS A 368 -4.35 31.15 4.57
C CYS A 368 -5.24 30.49 5.65
N PRO A 369 -5.94 31.29 6.48
CA PRO A 369 -6.86 30.73 7.45
C PRO A 369 -8.09 30.13 6.77
N PRO A 370 -8.56 28.96 7.22
CA PRO A 370 -9.68 28.27 6.58
C PRO A 370 -10.97 29.08 6.71
N LEU A 371 -11.77 29.07 5.64
CA LEU A 371 -13.08 29.71 5.58
C LEU A 371 -14.18 28.67 5.75
N LEU A 372 -14.92 28.75 6.86
CA LEU A 372 -16.05 27.90 7.18
C LEU A 372 -17.36 28.60 6.79
N CYS A 373 -17.98 28.12 5.72
CA CYS A 373 -19.28 28.56 5.24
C CYS A 373 -20.39 27.66 5.82
N THR A 374 -21.30 28.24 6.61
CA THR A 374 -22.50 27.52 7.07
C THR A 374 -23.63 27.73 6.06
N LEU A 375 -24.00 26.67 5.36
CA LEU A 375 -25.10 26.66 4.39
C LEU A 375 -26.47 26.67 5.11
N PRO A 376 -27.54 27.15 4.43
CA PRO A 376 -28.89 27.24 5.00
C PRO A 376 -29.53 25.89 5.35
#